data_AF-E3MHV6-F1
#
_entry.id   AF-E3MHV6-F1
#
_cell.length_a   1.000
_cell.length_b   1.000
_cell.length_c   1.000
_cell.angle_alpha   90.00
_cell.angle_beta   90.00
_cell.angle_gamma   90.00
#
_symmetry.space_group_name_H-M   'P 1'
#
loop_
_entity.id
_entity.type
_entity.pdbx_description
1 polymer ?
#
loop_
_entity_poly.entity_id
_entity_poly.type
_entity_poly.pdbx_seq_one_letter_code
_entity_poly.pdbx_strand_id
1 'polypeptide(L)'
;MDKPESSLFAVKNPRVWLKLIIEVFSHTPNLDILLTKPDCLFDMKSIKDTVKGFNVDGLNFNHDCGMECAQMALKNMPESKTVFIKSPAFRNPVEYQNILIQNVDCLAISPFDLDLKISLNDILLINSKLIEIKSRHITDKMINRYLKHWIQGSNPRMGYVRIEFEPNRILDEEVILKSLKYRRAQPNRKKYFGMIGYGGVVTAEGGIDIHRKDGAEGTIVFETLNGNSSFVFYVCN
;
A
#
# COMPACT_ATOMS: atom_id res chain seq x y z
N MET A 1 -4.17 14.87 46.73
CA MET A 1 -3.37 14.16 45.71
C MET A 1 -4.34 13.29 44.95
N ASP A 2 -5.01 13.91 43.97
CA ASP A 2 -6.00 13.25 43.14
C ASP A 2 -5.28 12.49 42.03
N LYS A 3 -5.63 11.21 41.87
CA LYS A 3 -5.30 10.44 40.68
C LYS A 3 -6.10 11.03 39.52
N PRO A 4 -5.50 11.23 38.33
CA PRO A 4 -6.29 11.58 37.17
C PRO A 4 -7.13 10.35 36.79
N GLU A 5 -8.45 10.48 36.89
CA GLU A 5 -9.39 9.60 36.22
C GLU A 5 -9.13 9.71 34.72
N SER A 6 -8.48 8.70 34.14
CA SER A 6 -8.48 8.51 32.70
C SER A 6 -9.89 8.07 32.28
N SER A 7 -10.77 9.03 32.08
CA SER A 7 -12.02 8.87 31.35
C SER A 7 -11.73 8.69 29.85
N LEU A 8 -10.98 7.63 29.53
CA LEU A 8 -11.06 7.05 28.20
C LEU A 8 -12.41 6.33 28.17
N PHE A 9 -13.36 6.86 27.39
CA PHE A 9 -14.59 6.14 27.08
C PHE A 9 -14.22 4.83 26.38
N ALA A 10 -13.96 3.78 27.16
CA ALA A 10 -13.96 2.42 26.66
C ALA A 10 -15.35 2.18 26.08
N VAL A 11 -15.45 2.15 24.76
CA VAL A 11 -16.70 1.94 24.04
C VAL A 11 -17.27 0.61 24.52
N LYS A 12 -18.31 0.66 25.37
CA LYS A 12 -18.83 -0.52 26.08
C LYS A 12 -19.38 -1.63 25.18
N ASN A 13 -19.57 -1.39 23.88
CA ASN A 13 -19.80 -2.43 22.89
C ASN A 13 -19.64 -1.84 21.47
N PRO A 14 -18.50 -2.02 20.77
CA PRO A 14 -18.30 -1.48 19.41
C PRO A 14 -19.37 -1.97 18.42
N ARG A 15 -19.94 -3.16 18.63
CA ARG A 15 -21.00 -3.71 17.77
C ARG A 15 -22.31 -2.94 17.86
N VAL A 16 -22.63 -2.35 19.01
CA VAL A 16 -23.84 -1.52 19.17
C VAL A 16 -23.73 -0.27 18.30
N TRP A 17 -22.57 0.38 18.31
CA TRP A 17 -22.31 1.55 17.47
C TRP A 17 -22.31 1.23 15.99
N LEU A 18 -21.71 0.10 15.59
CA LEU A 18 -21.75 -0.35 14.20
C LEU A 18 -23.18 -0.59 13.69
N LYS A 19 -24.07 -1.15 14.53
CA LYS A 19 -25.49 -1.29 14.19
C LYS A 19 -26.20 0.05 14.07
N LEU A 20 -25.93 0.98 14.99
CA LEU A 20 -26.51 2.33 14.95
C LEU A 20 -26.11 3.07 13.66
N ILE A 21 -24.86 2.91 13.20
CA ILE A 21 -24.41 3.49 11.92
C ILE A 21 -25.26 2.98 10.75
N ILE A 22 -25.55 1.67 10.69
CA ILE A 22 -26.42 1.12 9.64
C ILE A 22 -27.83 1.72 9.73
N GLU A 23 -28.40 1.80 10.94
CA GLU A 23 -29.74 2.36 11.15
C GLU A 23 -29.84 3.82 10.70
N VAL A 24 -28.83 4.64 11.02
CA VAL A 24 -28.81 6.07 10.68
C VAL A 24 -28.56 6.30 9.19
N PHE A 25 -27.60 5.58 8.59
CA PHE A 25 -27.18 5.84 7.21
C PHE A 25 -27.87 4.93 6.17
N SER A 26 -28.67 3.96 6.60
CA SER A 26 -29.37 2.99 5.74
C SER A 26 -28.46 2.26 4.74
N HIS A 27 -27.19 2.09 5.09
CA HIS A 27 -26.17 1.45 4.26
C HIS A 27 -25.16 0.71 5.16
N THR A 28 -24.65 -0.42 4.69
CA THR A 28 -23.57 -1.15 5.37
C THR A 28 -22.22 -0.61 4.92
N PRO A 29 -21.47 0.09 5.78
CA PRO A 29 -20.19 0.65 5.39
C PRO A 29 -19.16 -0.47 5.14
N ASN A 30 -18.19 -0.16 4.27
CA ASN A 30 -16.92 -0.87 4.26
C ASN A 30 -16.11 -0.41 5.48
N LEU A 31 -15.55 -1.36 6.22
CA LEU A 31 -14.77 -1.09 7.42
C LEU A 31 -13.28 -1.21 7.12
N ASP A 32 -12.55 -0.21 7.59
CA ASP A 32 -11.10 -0.26 7.74
C ASP A 32 -10.77 -0.43 9.22
N ILE A 33 -10.08 -1.51 9.57
CA ILE A 33 -9.70 -1.79 10.95
C ILE A 33 -8.29 -1.28 11.19
N LEU A 34 -8.16 -0.36 12.14
CA LEU A 34 -6.88 0.11 12.66
C LEU A 34 -6.45 -0.77 13.84
N LEU A 35 -5.27 -1.36 13.75
CA LEU A 35 -4.65 -2.16 14.79
C LEU A 35 -3.37 -1.48 15.28
N THR A 36 -3.32 -1.26 16.57
CA THR A 36 -2.18 -0.71 17.31
C THR A 36 -1.71 -1.71 18.38
N LYS A 37 -0.60 -1.42 19.07
CA LYS A 37 -0.02 -2.35 20.05
C LYS A 37 -1.00 -2.79 21.16
N PRO A 38 -1.80 -1.92 21.78
CA PRO A 38 -2.84 -2.35 22.72
C PRO A 38 -3.85 -3.31 22.09
N ASP A 39 -4.20 -3.10 20.81
CA ASP A 39 -5.21 -3.91 20.12
C ASP A 39 -4.73 -5.34 19.88
N CYS A 40 -3.41 -5.50 19.71
CA CYS A 40 -2.77 -6.80 19.56
C CYS A 40 -2.85 -7.70 20.80
N LEU A 41 -3.33 -7.17 21.93
CA LEU A 41 -3.60 -7.96 23.14
C LEU A 41 -4.99 -8.60 23.14
N PHE A 42 -5.91 -8.13 22.28
CA PHE A 42 -7.22 -8.75 22.16
C PHE A 42 -7.15 -10.05 21.35
N ASP A 43 -8.04 -10.98 21.68
CA ASP A 43 -8.27 -12.15 20.85
C ASP A 43 -8.80 -11.72 19.48
N MET A 44 -8.06 -12.06 18.42
CA MET A 44 -8.39 -11.66 17.05
C MET A 44 -9.74 -12.24 16.58
N LYS A 45 -10.16 -13.37 17.16
CA LYS A 45 -11.48 -13.93 16.91
C LYS A 45 -12.60 -13.05 17.49
N SER A 46 -12.39 -12.47 18.67
CA SER A 46 -13.33 -11.49 19.26
C SER A 46 -13.50 -10.25 18.38
N ILE A 47 -12.40 -9.74 17.81
CA ILE A 47 -12.44 -8.63 16.84
C ILE A 47 -13.25 -9.05 15.60
N LYS A 48 -12.95 -10.21 15.02
CA LYS A 48 -13.70 -10.77 13.88
C LYS A 48 -15.19 -10.92 14.18
N ASP A 49 -15.55 -11.44 15.34
CA ASP A 49 -16.95 -11.65 15.74
C ASP A 49 -17.70 -10.33 15.96
N THR A 50 -16.99 -9.28 16.36
CA THR A 50 -17.52 -7.92 16.51
C THR A 50 -17.93 -7.33 15.16
N VAL A 51 -17.08 -7.49 14.14
CA VAL A 51 -17.31 -6.97 12.78
C VAL A 51 -18.07 -7.95 11.87
N LYS A 52 -18.52 -9.08 12.40
CA LYS A 52 -19.29 -10.07 11.64
C LYS A 52 -20.57 -9.47 11.07
N GLY A 53 -20.71 -9.56 9.74
CA GLY A 53 -21.84 -8.99 8.98
C GLY A 53 -21.51 -7.66 8.30
N PHE A 54 -20.30 -7.13 8.51
CA PHE A 54 -19.76 -5.97 7.81
C PHE A 54 -18.73 -6.43 6.78
N ASN A 55 -18.55 -5.65 5.71
CA ASN A 55 -17.45 -5.87 4.79
C ASN A 55 -16.19 -5.20 5.35
N VAL A 56 -15.20 -6.00 5.75
CA VAL A 56 -13.88 -5.47 6.16
C VAL A 56 -13.03 -5.32 4.92
N ASP A 57 -12.88 -4.09 4.44
CA ASP A 57 -12.12 -3.81 3.23
C ASP A 57 -10.62 -3.71 3.51
N GLY A 58 -10.25 -3.08 4.63
CA GLY A 58 -8.85 -2.79 4.95
C GLY A 58 -8.38 -3.13 6.34
N LEU A 59 -7.11 -3.52 6.43
CA LEU A 59 -6.37 -3.71 7.68
C LEU A 59 -5.20 -2.73 7.74
N ASN A 60 -5.17 -1.92 8.79
CA ASN A 60 -4.17 -0.89 9.01
C ASN A 60 -3.32 -1.25 10.25
N PHE A 61 -2.06 -1.60 10.05
CA PHE A 61 -1.10 -1.91 11.12
C PHE A 61 -0.23 -0.69 11.41
N ASN A 62 -0.53 0.01 12.49
CA ASN A 62 0.08 1.31 12.80
C ASN A 62 0.84 1.28 14.12
N HIS A 63 1.68 2.29 14.35
CA HIS A 63 2.50 2.44 15.57
C HIS A 63 3.28 1.17 15.88
N ASP A 64 3.24 0.67 17.11
CA ASP A 64 4.00 -0.50 17.54
C ASP A 64 3.25 -1.84 17.33
N CYS A 65 2.35 -1.94 16.35
CA CYS A 65 1.71 -3.21 15.98
C CYS A 65 2.76 -4.26 15.58
N GLY A 66 2.78 -5.40 16.26
CA GLY A 66 3.72 -6.48 15.96
C GLY A 66 3.34 -7.30 14.73
N MET A 67 4.30 -8.03 14.16
CA MET A 67 4.07 -8.90 13.00
C MET A 67 3.11 -10.05 13.29
N GLU A 68 3.22 -10.70 14.46
CA GLU A 68 2.32 -11.79 14.84
C GLU A 68 0.86 -11.35 14.84
N CYS A 69 0.59 -10.17 15.39
CA CYS A 69 -0.73 -9.54 15.40
C CYS A 69 -1.26 -9.31 13.98
N ALA A 70 -0.43 -8.81 13.06
CA ALA A 70 -0.83 -8.62 11.68
C ALA A 70 -1.11 -9.93 10.95
N GLN A 71 -0.26 -10.94 11.15
CA GLN A 71 -0.47 -12.27 10.58
C GLN A 71 -1.76 -12.90 11.11
N MET A 72 -2.06 -12.76 12.41
CA MET A 72 -3.31 -13.21 13.00
C MET A 72 -4.52 -12.47 12.43
N ALA A 73 -4.43 -11.16 12.25
CA ALA A 73 -5.50 -10.35 11.66
C ALA A 73 -5.80 -10.79 10.22
N LEU A 74 -4.78 -10.90 9.37
CA LEU A 74 -4.90 -11.34 7.98
C LEU A 74 -5.44 -12.77 7.87
N LYS A 75 -5.04 -13.66 8.78
CA LYS A 75 -5.56 -15.04 8.84
C LYS A 75 -7.05 -15.07 9.21
N ASN A 76 -7.49 -14.19 10.10
CA ASN A 76 -8.87 -14.17 10.56
C ASN A 76 -9.80 -13.39 9.63
N MET A 77 -9.28 -12.43 8.86
CA MET A 77 -10.05 -11.59 7.94
C MET A 77 -9.46 -11.67 6.52
N PRO A 78 -9.45 -12.87 5.90
CA PRO A 78 -8.84 -13.08 4.58
C PRO A 78 -9.54 -12.35 3.43
N GLU A 79 -10.77 -11.89 3.64
CA GLU A 79 -11.54 -11.10 2.69
C GLU A 79 -11.05 -9.65 2.51
N SER A 80 -10.16 -9.18 3.40
CA SER A 80 -9.60 -7.82 3.30
C SER A 80 -8.88 -7.63 1.97
N LYS A 81 -9.25 -6.56 1.26
CA LYS A 81 -8.68 -6.21 -0.04
C LYS A 81 -7.51 -5.24 0.07
N THR A 82 -7.40 -4.52 1.19
CA THR A 82 -6.38 -3.50 1.38
C THR A 82 -5.59 -3.75 2.67
N VAL A 83 -4.27 -3.59 2.58
CA VAL A 83 -3.36 -3.78 3.71
C VAL A 83 -2.41 -2.59 3.78
N PHE A 84 -2.44 -1.89 4.91
CA PHE A 84 -1.59 -0.74 5.18
C PHE A 84 -0.66 -1.05 6.35
N ILE A 85 0.64 -1.03 6.09
CA ILE A 85 1.68 -1.27 7.08
C ILE A 85 2.44 0.04 7.31
N LYS A 86 2.19 0.66 8.46
CA LYS A 86 2.88 1.88 8.93
C LYS A 86 3.79 1.59 10.13
N SER A 87 3.65 0.41 10.73
CA SER A 87 4.40 0.03 11.90
C SER A 87 5.90 -0.16 11.60
N PRO A 88 6.81 0.37 12.44
CA PRO A 88 8.24 0.13 12.31
C PRO A 88 8.67 -1.31 12.61
N ALA A 89 7.77 -2.17 13.12
CA ALA A 89 8.04 -3.60 13.27
C ALA A 89 8.27 -4.30 11.92
N PHE A 90 7.85 -3.68 10.81
CA PHE A 90 7.91 -4.25 9.46
C PHE A 90 9.06 -3.68 8.63
N ARG A 91 10.14 -3.19 9.26
CA ARG A 91 11.31 -2.67 8.52
C ARG A 91 12.03 -3.72 7.68
N ASN A 92 11.85 -5.02 7.97
CA ASN A 92 12.52 -6.12 7.27
C ASN A 92 11.52 -7.06 6.57
N PRO A 93 11.30 -6.92 5.25
CA PRO A 93 10.33 -7.73 4.49
C PRO A 93 10.56 -9.24 4.49
N VAL A 94 11.79 -9.69 4.75
CA VAL A 94 12.10 -11.13 4.86
C VAL A 94 11.22 -11.82 5.92
N GLU A 95 10.84 -11.09 6.97
CA GLU A 95 10.06 -11.64 8.09
C GLU A 95 8.56 -11.74 7.79
N TYR A 96 8.09 -11.15 6.70
CA TYR A 96 6.66 -11.11 6.33
C TYR A 96 6.40 -11.31 4.83
N GLN A 97 7.24 -12.09 4.14
CA GLN A 97 7.03 -12.44 2.73
C GLN A 97 5.65 -13.11 2.48
N ASN A 98 5.11 -13.80 3.49
CA ASN A 98 3.76 -14.36 3.46
C ASN A 98 2.65 -13.31 3.34
N ILE A 99 2.91 -12.05 3.71
CA ILE A 99 2.01 -10.92 3.47
C ILE A 99 2.19 -10.37 2.04
N LEU A 100 3.43 -10.28 1.55
CA LEU A 100 3.73 -9.74 0.21
C LEU A 100 3.08 -10.56 -0.91
N ILE A 101 3.09 -11.90 -0.78
CA ILE A 101 2.53 -12.81 -1.79
C ILE A 101 1.01 -12.88 -1.77
N GLN A 102 0.34 -12.21 -0.82
CA GLN A 102 -1.12 -12.24 -0.74
C GLN A 102 -1.73 -11.49 -1.91
N ASN A 103 -2.89 -12.00 -2.35
CA ASN A 103 -3.59 -11.49 -3.51
C ASN A 103 -4.45 -10.24 -3.21
N VAL A 104 -4.05 -9.41 -2.25
CA VAL A 104 -4.76 -8.18 -1.91
C VAL A 104 -4.80 -7.20 -3.09
N ASP A 105 -5.84 -6.40 -3.18
CA ASP A 105 -5.95 -5.39 -4.24
C ASP A 105 -4.97 -4.23 -3.99
N CYS A 106 -4.78 -3.82 -2.74
CA CYS A 106 -3.86 -2.75 -2.35
C CYS A 106 -2.92 -3.20 -1.23
N LEU A 107 -1.62 -3.01 -1.42
CA LEU A 107 -0.61 -3.16 -0.38
C LEU A 107 0.21 -1.87 -0.28
N ALA A 108 0.19 -1.25 0.89
CA ALA A 108 0.99 -0.08 1.20
C ALA A 108 1.93 -0.37 2.37
N ILE A 109 3.23 -0.18 2.19
CA ILE A 109 4.25 -0.36 3.21
C ILE A 109 5.00 0.96 3.39
N SER A 110 4.58 1.73 4.39
CA SER A 110 4.99 3.11 4.56
C SER A 110 5.35 3.42 6.02
N PRO A 111 6.47 2.90 6.56
CA PRO A 111 6.91 3.30 7.88
C PRO A 111 7.27 4.78 7.91
N PHE A 112 6.95 5.46 9.01
CA PHE A 112 7.13 6.90 9.15
C PHE A 112 8.60 7.35 8.98
N ASP A 113 9.56 6.51 9.34
CA ASP A 113 10.99 6.82 9.33
C ASP A 113 11.70 6.50 8.01
N LEU A 114 10.99 6.01 6.99
CA LEU A 114 11.54 5.58 5.69
C LEU A 114 12.55 4.42 5.76
N ASP A 115 12.77 3.78 6.92
CA ASP A 115 13.80 2.75 7.11
C ASP A 115 13.34 1.33 6.71
N LEU A 116 12.57 1.24 5.63
CA LEU A 116 12.12 -0.03 5.06
C LEU A 116 13.22 -0.65 4.20
N LYS A 117 13.85 -1.73 4.68
CA LYS A 117 14.96 -2.44 4.01
C LYS A 117 14.46 -3.43 2.95
N ILE A 118 13.59 -2.95 2.07
CA ILE A 118 12.99 -3.76 1.00
C ILE A 118 13.98 -4.00 -0.13
N SER A 119 14.09 -5.25 -0.56
CA SER A 119 14.93 -5.66 -1.68
C SER A 119 14.14 -5.73 -2.99
N LEU A 120 14.85 -5.83 -4.12
CA LEU A 120 14.21 -6.09 -5.41
C LEU A 120 13.37 -7.38 -5.38
N ASN A 121 13.89 -8.45 -4.76
CA ASN A 121 13.20 -9.73 -4.71
C ASN A 121 11.89 -9.60 -3.94
N ASP A 122 11.88 -8.84 -2.85
CA ASP A 122 10.66 -8.59 -2.07
C ASP A 122 9.62 -7.83 -2.91
N ILE A 123 10.02 -6.80 -3.67
CA ILE A 123 9.11 -6.07 -4.58
C ILE A 123 8.54 -7.01 -5.65
N LEU A 124 9.37 -7.90 -6.21
CA LEU A 124 8.95 -8.86 -7.22
C LEU A 124 8.00 -9.94 -6.66
N LEU A 125 8.03 -10.21 -5.35
CA LEU A 125 7.09 -11.11 -4.68
C LEU A 125 5.70 -10.49 -4.50
N ILE A 126 5.57 -9.16 -4.54
CA ILE A 126 4.29 -8.48 -4.28
C ILE A 126 3.28 -8.83 -5.36
N ASN A 127 2.15 -9.43 -4.98
CA ASN A 127 1.10 -9.83 -5.92
C ASN A 127 -0.17 -8.98 -5.81
N SER A 128 0.00 -7.66 -5.66
CA SER A 128 -1.11 -6.71 -5.52
C SER A 128 -1.34 -5.90 -6.79
N LYS A 129 -2.56 -5.36 -6.94
CA LYS A 129 -2.89 -4.48 -8.07
C LYS A 129 -2.31 -3.08 -7.87
N LEU A 130 -2.39 -2.58 -6.65
CA LEU A 130 -1.86 -1.30 -6.22
C LEU A 130 -0.78 -1.55 -5.17
N ILE A 131 0.39 -0.96 -5.38
CA ILE A 131 1.55 -1.08 -4.49
C ILE A 131 2.03 0.32 -4.12
N GLU A 132 2.09 0.62 -2.83
CA GLU A 132 2.72 1.84 -2.32
C GLU A 132 3.86 1.49 -1.37
N ILE A 133 5.02 2.09 -1.58
CA ILE A 133 6.22 1.82 -0.78
C ILE A 133 6.87 3.14 -0.41
N LYS A 134 7.23 3.29 0.87
CA LYS A 134 8.05 4.41 1.34
C LYS A 134 9.39 3.88 1.86
N SER A 135 10.47 4.14 1.14
CA SER A 135 11.80 3.63 1.50
C SER A 135 12.94 4.49 0.96
N ARG A 136 13.91 4.80 1.82
CA ARG A 136 15.17 5.43 1.38
C ARG A 136 16.13 4.43 0.70
N HIS A 137 15.94 3.13 0.91
CA HIS A 137 16.86 2.07 0.48
C HIS A 137 16.66 1.64 -0.97
N ILE A 138 15.51 1.96 -1.58
CA ILE A 138 15.27 1.68 -2.99
C ILE A 138 16.14 2.63 -3.82
N THR A 139 17.01 2.09 -4.66
CA THR A 139 17.91 2.89 -5.52
C THR A 139 17.38 2.99 -6.94
N ASP A 140 17.87 3.98 -7.70
CA ASP A 140 17.53 4.17 -9.11
C ASP A 140 17.89 2.94 -9.97
N LYS A 141 19.00 2.27 -9.64
CA LYS A 141 19.38 0.98 -10.22
C LYS A 141 18.39 -0.14 -9.88
N MET A 142 17.83 -0.13 -8.67
CA MET A 142 16.82 -1.11 -8.28
C MET A 142 15.52 -0.89 -9.07
N ILE A 143 15.09 0.36 -9.25
CA ILE A 143 13.94 0.72 -10.10
C ILE A 143 14.18 0.27 -11.54
N ASN A 144 15.35 0.54 -12.12
CA ASN A 144 15.70 0.06 -13.46
C ASN A 144 15.57 -1.47 -13.58
N ARG A 145 16.08 -2.22 -12.59
CA ARG A 145 15.98 -3.69 -12.58
C ARG A 145 14.53 -4.13 -12.45
N TYR A 146 13.75 -3.51 -11.57
CA TYR A 146 12.31 -3.77 -11.43
C TYR A 146 11.58 -3.58 -12.77
N LEU A 147 11.79 -2.46 -13.46
CA LEU A 147 11.19 -2.20 -14.77
C LEU A 147 11.60 -3.24 -15.81
N LYS A 148 12.86 -3.67 -15.82
CA LYS A 148 13.34 -4.76 -16.70
C LYS A 148 12.60 -6.06 -16.42
N HIS A 149 12.38 -6.42 -15.15
CA HIS A 149 11.60 -7.60 -14.77
C HIS A 149 10.13 -7.47 -15.18
N TRP A 150 9.52 -6.30 -14.97
CA TRP A 150 8.15 -6.05 -15.40
C TRP A 150 7.99 -6.21 -16.92
N ILE A 151 8.92 -5.68 -17.73
CA ILE A 151 8.93 -5.88 -19.19
C ILE A 151 8.95 -7.37 -19.57
N GLN A 152 9.58 -8.22 -18.75
CA GLN A 152 9.63 -9.67 -18.96
C GLN A 152 8.36 -10.42 -18.48
N GLY A 153 7.42 -9.76 -17.80
CA GLY A 153 6.18 -10.39 -17.32
C GLY A 153 6.01 -10.42 -15.80
N SER A 154 6.93 -9.86 -15.01
CA SER A 154 6.77 -9.83 -13.54
C SER A 154 5.58 -8.97 -13.10
N ASN A 155 5.00 -9.33 -11.94
CA ASN A 155 3.87 -8.66 -11.30
C ASN A 155 2.67 -8.46 -12.28
N PRO A 156 2.08 -9.55 -12.83
CA PRO A 156 1.08 -9.46 -13.89
C PRO A 156 -0.22 -8.76 -13.47
N ARG A 157 -0.54 -8.76 -12.17
CA ARG A 157 -1.72 -8.09 -11.59
C ARG A 157 -1.52 -6.59 -11.35
N MET A 158 -0.27 -6.12 -11.34
CA MET A 158 0.06 -4.76 -10.96
C MET A 158 -0.45 -3.78 -12.02
N GLY A 159 -1.31 -2.87 -11.56
CA GLY A 159 -1.83 -1.72 -12.30
C GLY A 159 -1.19 -0.40 -11.87
N TYR A 160 -0.64 -0.34 -10.65
CA TYR A 160 -0.05 0.87 -10.08
C TYR A 160 1.07 0.55 -9.08
N VAL A 161 2.17 1.29 -9.17
CA VAL A 161 3.22 1.36 -8.15
C VAL A 161 3.54 2.82 -7.86
N ARG A 162 3.58 3.18 -6.57
CA ARG A 162 4.19 4.42 -6.08
C ARG A 162 5.32 4.09 -5.12
N ILE A 163 6.49 4.68 -5.37
CA ILE A 163 7.62 4.62 -4.46
C ILE A 163 7.93 6.04 -4.02
N GLU A 164 7.75 6.30 -2.72
CA GLU A 164 8.09 7.56 -2.09
C GLU A 164 9.44 7.49 -1.41
N PHE A 165 10.18 8.59 -1.51
CA PHE A 165 11.52 8.70 -0.99
C PHE A 165 11.62 9.75 0.11
N GLU A 166 12.82 9.91 0.66
CA GLU A 166 13.13 11.00 1.56
C GLU A 166 13.04 12.37 0.86
N PRO A 167 12.76 13.45 1.61
CA PRO A 167 12.70 14.79 1.05
C PRO A 167 13.96 15.16 0.27
N ASN A 168 13.79 15.89 -0.82
CA ASN A 168 14.86 16.40 -1.69
C ASN A 168 15.69 15.33 -2.42
N ARG A 169 15.31 14.05 -2.39
CA ARG A 169 15.96 13.04 -3.23
C ARG A 169 15.77 13.39 -4.71
N ILE A 170 16.86 13.41 -5.47
CA ILE A 170 16.81 13.57 -6.93
C ILE A 170 16.89 12.19 -7.57
N LEU A 171 15.94 11.87 -8.45
CA LEU A 171 15.94 10.62 -9.21
C LEU A 171 16.72 10.81 -10.52
N ASP A 172 17.67 9.92 -10.77
CA ASP A 172 18.44 9.90 -12.00
C ASP A 172 17.66 9.14 -13.10
N GLU A 173 16.93 9.89 -13.92
CA GLU A 173 16.16 9.36 -15.04
C GLU A 173 17.04 8.55 -16.01
N GLU A 174 18.29 8.94 -16.26
CA GLU A 174 19.19 8.24 -17.17
C GLU A 174 19.55 6.85 -16.63
N VAL A 175 19.81 6.74 -15.32
CA VAL A 175 20.06 5.47 -14.64
C VAL A 175 18.80 4.60 -14.64
N ILE A 176 17.63 5.19 -14.35
CA ILE A 176 16.36 4.46 -14.29
C ILE A 176 15.96 3.91 -15.66
N LEU A 177 16.14 4.69 -16.73
CA LEU A 177 15.75 4.31 -18.09
C LEU A 177 16.85 3.57 -18.87
N LYS A 178 18.03 3.38 -18.27
CA LYS A 178 19.18 2.77 -18.93
C LYS A 178 18.84 1.41 -19.56
N SER A 179 19.05 1.34 -20.87
CA SER A 179 18.80 0.15 -21.71
C SER A 179 17.33 -0.29 -21.77
N LEU A 180 16.38 0.61 -21.48
CA LEU A 180 14.96 0.39 -21.76
C LEU A 180 14.61 0.94 -23.15
N LYS A 181 13.71 0.26 -23.86
CA LYS A 181 13.03 0.85 -25.03
C LYS A 181 11.83 1.63 -24.52
N TYR A 182 11.82 2.94 -24.71
CA TYR A 182 10.77 3.81 -24.21
C TYR A 182 10.39 4.89 -25.21
N ARG A 183 9.22 5.49 -25.01
CA ARG A 183 8.73 6.66 -25.74
C ARG A 183 8.31 7.74 -24.75
N ARG A 184 8.82 8.96 -24.92
CA ARG A 184 8.31 10.11 -24.14
C ARG A 184 6.98 10.58 -24.71
N ALA A 185 6.02 10.80 -23.83
CA ALA A 185 4.75 11.39 -24.18
C ALA A 185 4.89 12.88 -24.46
N GLN A 186 3.91 13.44 -25.18
CA GLN A 186 3.80 14.91 -25.23
C GLN A 186 3.48 15.44 -23.82
N PRO A 187 4.06 16.57 -23.40
CA PRO A 187 3.89 17.09 -22.04
C PRO A 187 2.44 17.31 -21.61
N ASN A 188 1.57 17.66 -22.56
CA ASN A 188 0.14 17.93 -22.35
C ASN A 188 -0.75 16.67 -22.44
N ARG A 189 -0.18 15.48 -22.70
CA ARG A 189 -0.97 14.25 -22.76
C ARG A 189 -1.44 13.91 -21.36
N LYS A 190 -2.75 13.83 -21.17
CA LYS A 190 -3.37 13.35 -19.93
C LYS A 190 -3.75 11.89 -20.06
N LYS A 191 -3.32 11.05 -19.12
CA LYS A 191 -3.81 9.69 -18.94
C LYS A 191 -4.52 9.58 -17.61
N TYR A 192 -5.65 8.88 -17.60
CA TYR A 192 -6.51 8.73 -16.44
C TYR A 192 -6.42 7.30 -15.93
N PHE A 193 -6.13 7.14 -14.65
CA PHE A 193 -5.98 5.85 -13.99
C PHE A 193 -6.95 5.75 -12.83
N GLY A 194 -7.81 4.73 -12.83
CA GLY A 194 -8.70 4.47 -11.70
C GLY A 194 -7.88 4.03 -10.48
N MET A 195 -8.05 4.71 -9.34
CA MET A 195 -7.42 4.29 -8.09
C MET A 195 -8.27 3.22 -7.40
N ILE A 196 -7.72 2.02 -7.32
CA ILE A 196 -8.31 0.90 -6.58
C ILE A 196 -8.12 1.18 -5.08
N GLY A 197 -9.18 1.08 -4.27
CA GLY A 197 -9.14 1.24 -2.80
C GLY A 197 -9.60 2.60 -2.29
N TYR A 198 -9.16 3.70 -2.90
CA TYR A 198 -9.56 5.06 -2.44
C TYR A 198 -10.74 5.67 -3.19
N GLY A 199 -11.12 5.07 -4.33
CA GLY A 199 -12.03 5.70 -5.29
C GLY A 199 -11.37 6.89 -5.99
N GLY A 200 -11.85 7.21 -7.19
CA GLY A 200 -11.36 8.35 -7.97
C GLY A 200 -10.40 7.98 -9.10
N VAL A 201 -9.88 9.03 -9.73
CA VAL A 201 -9.07 8.96 -10.95
C VAL A 201 -7.83 9.82 -10.76
N VAL A 202 -6.65 9.25 -10.96
CA VAL A 202 -5.40 9.99 -11.00
C VAL A 202 -5.07 10.33 -12.43
N THR A 203 -4.58 11.54 -12.64
CA THR A 203 -4.14 12.02 -13.96
C THR A 203 -2.62 12.02 -13.99
N ALA A 204 -2.03 11.30 -14.93
CA ALA A 204 -0.64 11.51 -15.31
C ALA A 204 -0.58 12.50 -16.48
N GLU A 205 0.19 13.58 -16.32
CA GLU A 205 0.52 14.50 -17.40
C GLU A 205 1.89 14.15 -17.97
N GLY A 206 1.94 13.89 -19.28
CA GLY A 206 3.12 13.42 -19.97
C GLY A 206 3.49 11.97 -19.63
N GLY A 207 4.67 11.78 -19.06
CA GLY A 207 5.24 10.49 -18.70
C GLY A 207 6.05 9.80 -19.80
N ILE A 208 6.58 8.63 -19.46
CA ILE A 208 7.48 7.84 -20.27
C ILE A 208 6.90 6.44 -20.42
N ASP A 209 6.53 6.08 -21.64
CA ASP A 209 5.89 4.81 -21.91
C ASP A 209 6.91 3.72 -22.24
N ILE A 210 6.72 2.56 -21.64
CA ILE A 210 7.41 1.31 -21.93
C ILE A 210 6.38 0.22 -22.21
N HIS A 211 6.79 -0.85 -22.89
CA HIS A 211 5.88 -1.95 -23.22
C HIS A 211 6.41 -3.27 -22.65
N ARG A 212 5.50 -4.03 -22.06
CA ARG A 212 5.75 -5.40 -21.65
C ARG A 212 5.68 -6.33 -22.86
N LYS A 213 6.30 -7.51 -22.76
CA LYS A 213 6.35 -8.52 -23.84
C LYS A 213 4.98 -8.95 -24.35
N ASP A 214 3.95 -8.90 -23.51
CA ASP A 214 2.57 -9.24 -23.85
C ASP A 214 1.79 -8.08 -24.49
N GLY A 215 2.43 -6.92 -24.68
CA GLY A 215 1.81 -5.73 -25.27
C GLY A 215 1.24 -4.75 -24.25
N ALA A 216 1.20 -5.08 -22.96
CA ALA A 216 0.73 -4.15 -21.93
C ALA A 216 1.62 -2.89 -21.90
N GLU A 217 0.99 -1.72 -21.87
CA GLU A 217 1.67 -0.42 -21.83
C GLU A 217 1.83 0.04 -20.38
N GLY A 218 3.05 0.44 -20.02
CA GLY A 218 3.35 1.02 -18.72
C GLY A 218 3.81 2.47 -18.87
N THR A 219 3.28 3.39 -18.05
CA THR A 219 3.65 4.81 -18.04
C THR A 219 4.38 5.15 -16.74
N ILE A 220 5.63 5.59 -16.87
CA ILE A 220 6.47 6.08 -15.77
C ILE A 220 6.28 7.59 -15.62
N VAL A 221 6.14 8.05 -14.38
CA VAL A 221 6.06 9.47 -14.01
C VAL A 221 6.99 9.71 -12.82
N PHE A 222 7.74 10.81 -12.89
CA PHE A 222 8.53 11.32 -11.77
C PHE A 222 7.81 12.53 -11.20
N GLU A 223 7.42 12.45 -9.93
CA GLU A 223 6.65 13.49 -9.27
C GLU A 223 7.48 14.11 -8.14
N THR A 224 7.36 15.43 -7.97
CA THR A 224 7.89 16.14 -6.81
C THR A 224 6.76 16.92 -6.18
N LEU A 225 6.35 16.54 -4.97
CA LEU A 225 5.27 17.17 -4.22
C LEU A 225 5.79 17.61 -2.86
N ASN A 226 5.70 18.91 -2.55
CA ASN A 226 6.16 19.48 -1.28
C ASN A 226 7.60 19.08 -0.89
N GLY A 227 8.48 18.96 -1.89
CA GLY A 227 9.87 18.52 -1.70
C GLY A 227 10.06 17.00 -1.61
N ASN A 228 9.00 16.19 -1.56
CA ASN A 228 9.09 14.74 -1.61
C ASN A 228 9.06 14.27 -3.07
N SER A 229 10.09 13.55 -3.47
CA SER A 229 10.15 12.91 -4.78
C SER A 229 9.47 11.55 -4.74
N SER A 230 8.79 11.20 -5.83
CA SER A 230 8.13 9.91 -5.99
C SER A 230 8.36 9.37 -7.39
N PHE A 231 8.60 8.06 -7.47
CA PHE A 231 8.52 7.30 -8.71
C PHE A 231 7.13 6.70 -8.80
N VAL A 232 6.41 6.96 -9.88
CA VAL A 232 5.08 6.41 -10.12
C VAL A 232 5.06 5.64 -11.42
N PHE A 233 4.46 4.47 -11.40
CA PHE A 233 4.35 3.61 -12.57
C PHE A 233 2.94 3.05 -12.68
N TYR A 234 2.30 3.35 -13.81
CA TYR A 234 0.95 2.93 -14.13
C TYR A 234 0.97 1.87 -15.24
N VAL A 235 0.04 0.93 -15.21
CA VAL A 235 -0.16 -0.03 -16.30
C VAL A 235 -1.56 0.13 -16.88
N CYS A 236 -1.63 0.36 -18.19
CA CYS A 236 -2.87 0.36 -18.96
C CYS A 236 -3.22 -1.10 -19.29
N ASN A 237 -4.35 -1.58 -18.77
CA ASN A 237 -4.94 -2.88 -19.12
C ASN A 237 -6.23 -2.68 -19.90
#